data_AF-A0A1G4SQ46-F1
#
_entry.id   AF-A0A1G4SQ46-F1
#
_cell.length_a   1.000
_cell.length_b   1.000
_cell.length_c   1.000
_cell.angle_alpha   90.00
_cell.angle_beta   90.00
_cell.angle_gamma   90.00
#
_symmetry.space_group_name_H-M   'P 1'
#
loop_
_entity.id
_entity.type
_entity.pdbx_description
1 polymer ?
#
loop_
_entity_poly.entity_id
_entity_poly.type
_entity_poly.pdbx_seq_one_letter_code
_entity_poly.pdbx_strand_id
1 'polypeptide(L)'
;MRAPLILTLGLFALAGCIAPPRQPSQVMKDTFSQCTWGKVEGKALSIWSYACPPDAGAVKLAPDDKVGGFMVISNDGTNHLLGYDVIRTFPKAKGAPLESVLPEVLAATGKHQASCALVKTAYGDWGEVYVLEPTDAEKAAYDAANAIEPQANPCGDLGIGPAGDRFFKVMADDLKKVIYYDMGSEIQIFDPGTLRSK
;
A
#
# COMPACT_ATOMS: atom_id res chain seq x y z
N MET A 1 -38.12 5.91 62.25
CA MET A 1 -37.52 6.82 61.25
C MET A 1 -37.08 5.95 60.07
N ARG A 2 -37.68 6.12 58.89
CA ARG A 2 -37.39 5.32 57.67
C ARG A 2 -36.54 6.18 56.73
N ALA A 3 -35.35 5.73 56.39
CA ALA A 3 -34.48 6.38 55.40
C ALA A 3 -34.66 5.68 54.03
N PRO A 4 -34.85 6.42 52.92
CA PRO A 4 -34.84 5.82 51.59
C PRO A 4 -33.41 5.77 51.04
N LEU A 5 -32.98 4.59 50.59
CA LEU A 5 -31.73 4.38 49.88
C LEU A 5 -31.98 4.72 48.39
N ILE A 6 -31.42 5.83 47.93
CA ILE A 6 -31.46 6.25 46.52
C ILE A 6 -30.45 5.38 45.76
N LEU A 7 -30.96 4.57 44.84
CA LEU A 7 -30.17 3.73 43.94
C LEU A 7 -29.74 4.56 42.73
N THR A 8 -28.53 5.10 42.76
CA THR A 8 -27.94 5.84 41.64
C THR A 8 -27.49 4.85 40.56
N LEU A 9 -28.19 4.80 39.42
CA LEU A 9 -27.73 4.10 38.22
C LEU A 9 -26.47 4.80 37.68
N GLY A 10 -25.31 4.15 37.82
CA GLY A 10 -24.07 4.57 37.17
C GLY A 10 -24.09 4.25 35.68
N LEU A 11 -24.12 5.29 34.85
CA LEU A 11 -23.96 5.22 33.40
C LEU A 11 -22.49 4.94 33.09
N PHE A 12 -22.12 3.68 32.84
CA PHE A 12 -20.79 3.35 32.30
C PHE A 12 -20.75 3.75 30.82
N ALA A 13 -20.21 4.94 30.54
CA ALA A 13 -19.80 5.33 29.20
C ALA A 13 -18.65 4.42 28.75
N LEU A 14 -18.94 3.50 27.84
CA LEU A 14 -17.93 2.77 27.07
C LEU A 14 -17.19 3.76 26.18
N ALA A 15 -16.17 4.41 26.73
CA ALA A 15 -15.19 5.13 25.95
C ALA A 15 -14.43 4.11 25.10
N GLY A 16 -14.89 3.90 23.87
CA GLY A 16 -14.15 3.15 22.87
C GLY A 16 -12.75 3.77 22.74
N CYS A 17 -11.73 3.03 23.15
CA CYS A 17 -10.34 3.43 22.97
C CYS A 17 -10.07 3.52 21.47
N ILE A 18 -10.15 4.73 20.92
CA ILE A 18 -9.60 5.01 19.59
C ILE A 18 -8.09 4.88 19.75
N ALA A 19 -7.53 3.78 19.22
CA ALA A 19 -6.09 3.61 19.19
C ALA A 19 -5.45 4.85 18.53
N PRO A 20 -4.40 5.43 19.12
CA PRO A 20 -3.76 6.61 18.54
C PRO A 20 -3.32 6.31 17.10
N PRO A 21 -3.35 7.31 16.20
CA PRO A 21 -2.91 7.14 14.83
C PRO A 21 -1.49 6.56 14.84
N ARG A 22 -1.29 5.43 14.16
CA ARG A 22 0.03 4.77 14.13
C ARG A 22 1.00 5.73 13.43
N GLN A 23 1.96 6.22 14.19
CA GLN A 23 3.13 6.91 13.68
C GLN A 23 4.18 5.86 13.25
N PRO A 24 5.17 6.26 12.44
CA PRO A 24 6.32 5.42 12.14
C PRO A 24 7.02 4.96 13.41
N SER A 25 7.60 3.76 13.37
CA SER A 25 8.39 3.21 14.48
C SER A 25 9.61 4.10 14.79
N GLN A 26 10.12 4.02 16.01
CA GLN A 26 11.32 4.78 16.37
C GLN A 26 12.54 4.36 15.52
N VAL A 27 12.65 3.05 15.23
CA VAL A 27 13.70 2.53 14.32
C VAL A 27 13.65 3.23 12.97
N MET A 28 12.47 3.41 12.37
CA MET A 28 12.34 4.13 11.10
C MET A 28 12.73 5.61 11.23
N LYS A 29 12.35 6.26 12.33
CA LYS A 29 12.72 7.67 12.59
C LYS A 29 14.23 7.85 12.73
N ASP A 30 14.90 6.93 13.42
CA ASP A 30 16.34 6.98 13.65
C ASP A 30 17.13 6.68 12.37
N THR A 31 16.70 5.67 11.60
CA THR A 31 17.28 5.32 10.29
C THR A 31 17.21 6.49 9.30
N PHE A 32 16.11 7.26 9.32
CA PHE A 32 15.89 8.40 8.42
C PHE A 32 15.95 9.74 9.14
N SER A 33 16.90 9.88 10.09
CA SER A 33 17.04 11.07 10.93
C SER A 33 17.36 12.36 10.17
N GLN A 34 17.95 12.26 8.97
CA GLN A 34 18.19 13.40 8.08
C GLN A 34 16.95 13.86 7.29
N CYS A 35 15.86 13.07 7.31
CA CYS A 35 14.63 13.34 6.58
C CYS A 35 13.53 13.82 7.54
N THR A 36 12.59 14.60 7.02
CA THR A 36 11.47 15.12 7.83
C THR A 36 10.27 14.20 7.71
N TRP A 37 9.85 13.62 8.84
CA TRP A 37 8.63 12.81 8.90
C TRP A 37 7.39 13.68 8.98
N GLY A 38 6.37 13.31 8.20
CA GLY A 38 5.09 13.99 8.21
C GLY A 38 3.97 13.09 7.70
N LYS A 39 2.74 13.56 7.93
CA LYS A 39 1.56 12.92 7.36
C LYS A 39 1.32 13.47 5.95
N VAL A 40 1.24 12.59 4.97
CA VAL A 40 0.84 12.90 3.61
C VAL A 40 -0.63 12.58 3.47
N GLU A 41 -1.41 13.53 2.98
CA GLU A 41 -2.86 13.42 2.88
C GLU A 41 -3.32 13.55 1.43
N GLY A 42 -3.98 12.52 0.92
CA GLY A 42 -4.77 12.59 -0.31
C GLY A 42 -6.26 12.75 0.01
N LYS A 43 -7.11 12.69 -1.02
CA LYS A 43 -8.57 12.73 -0.83
C LYS A 43 -9.11 11.50 -0.11
N ALA A 44 -8.65 10.31 -0.51
CA ALA A 44 -9.20 9.04 -0.03
C ALA A 44 -8.39 8.41 1.10
N LEU A 45 -7.09 8.73 1.19
CA LEU A 45 -6.14 8.08 2.06
C LEU A 45 -5.23 9.09 2.79
N SER A 46 -4.62 8.67 3.89
CA SER A 46 -3.50 9.35 4.52
C SER A 46 -2.45 8.36 4.99
N ILE A 47 -1.17 8.75 4.99
CA ILE A 47 -0.05 7.87 5.38
C ILE A 47 1.07 8.70 6.00
N TRP A 48 1.87 8.11 6.88
CA TRP A 48 3.12 8.71 7.31
C TRP A 48 4.26 8.37 6.35
N SER A 49 5.03 9.39 6.00
CA SER A 49 6.16 9.30 5.08
C SER A 49 7.24 10.28 5.52
N TYR A 50 8.47 10.07 5.06
CA TYR A 50 9.54 11.05 5.18
C TYR A 50 9.77 11.79 3.86
N ALA A 51 10.21 13.04 3.97
CA ALA A 51 10.74 13.82 2.86
C ALA A 51 12.23 14.12 3.14
N CYS A 52 13.10 13.70 2.22
CA CYS A 52 14.53 13.88 2.34
C CYS A 52 15.01 15.14 1.61
N PRO A 53 16.02 15.84 2.14
CA PRO A 53 16.61 17.01 1.50
C PRO A 53 17.37 16.66 0.20
N PRO A 54 17.78 17.65 -0.60
CA PRO A 54 18.44 17.41 -1.88
C PRO A 54 19.73 16.59 -1.82
N ASP A 55 20.54 16.78 -0.78
CA ASP A 55 21.75 16.02 -0.49
C ASP A 55 21.48 14.56 -0.07
N ALA A 56 20.22 14.23 0.21
CA ALA A 56 19.73 12.89 0.49
C ALA A 56 18.70 12.42 -0.58
N GLY A 57 18.85 12.88 -1.83
CA GLY A 57 18.10 12.39 -2.99
C GLY A 57 16.78 13.12 -3.29
N ALA A 58 16.43 14.18 -2.54
CA ALA A 58 15.23 15.00 -2.76
C ALA A 58 13.94 14.18 -2.92
N VAL A 59 13.83 13.06 -2.19
CA VAL A 59 12.70 12.13 -2.33
C VAL A 59 11.59 12.46 -1.34
N LYS A 60 10.35 12.41 -1.80
CA LYS A 60 9.15 12.55 -0.96
C LYS A 60 7.97 11.80 -1.54
N LEU A 61 6.99 11.51 -0.70
CA LEU A 61 5.70 11.00 -1.14
C LEU A 61 4.73 12.16 -1.40
N ALA A 62 3.91 12.05 -2.44
CA ALA A 62 2.83 12.98 -2.75
C ALA A 62 1.51 12.23 -3.00
N PRO A 63 0.35 12.85 -2.72
CA PRO A 63 -0.92 12.25 -3.07
C PRO A 63 -1.08 12.21 -4.59
N ASP A 64 -1.55 11.06 -5.10
CA ASP A 64 -2.10 10.96 -6.45
C ASP A 64 -3.57 10.56 -6.37
N ASP A 65 -4.43 11.59 -6.43
CA ASP A 65 -5.88 11.41 -6.39
C ASP A 65 -6.42 10.64 -7.62
N LYS A 66 -5.68 10.60 -8.75
CA LYS A 66 -6.15 9.92 -9.97
C LYS A 66 -6.29 8.42 -9.76
N VAL A 67 -5.40 7.85 -8.97
CA VAL A 67 -5.37 6.41 -8.62
C VAL A 67 -5.83 6.16 -7.19
N GLY A 68 -6.33 7.20 -6.52
CA GLY A 68 -6.79 7.16 -5.14
C GLY A 68 -5.69 6.77 -4.16
N GLY A 69 -4.45 7.20 -4.38
CA GLY A 69 -3.30 6.73 -3.62
C GLY A 69 -2.15 7.74 -3.58
N PHE A 70 -0.92 7.24 -3.72
CA PHE A 70 0.29 8.04 -3.53
C PHE A 70 1.36 7.66 -4.55
N MET A 71 2.15 8.66 -4.91
CA MET A 71 3.31 8.52 -5.78
C MET A 71 4.58 8.97 -5.07
N VAL A 72 5.69 8.32 -5.40
CA VAL A 72 7.03 8.82 -5.07
C VAL A 72 7.37 9.94 -6.03
N ILE A 73 7.95 11.01 -5.51
CA ILE A 73 8.56 12.07 -6.30
C ILE A 73 10.03 12.17 -5.87
N SER A 74 10.95 12.03 -6.83
CA SER A 74 12.38 12.26 -6.62
C SER A 74 12.94 13.23 -7.65
N ASN A 75 14.00 13.95 -7.29
CA ASN A 75 14.83 14.66 -8.26
C ASN A 75 16.10 13.82 -8.48
N ASP A 76 16.35 13.42 -9.72
CA ASP A 76 17.53 12.63 -10.11
C ASP A 76 18.82 13.47 -10.22
N GLY A 77 18.78 14.74 -9.78
CA GLY A 77 19.89 15.67 -9.92
C GLY A 77 19.92 16.40 -11.27
N THR A 78 19.01 16.07 -12.20
CA THR A 78 18.89 16.74 -13.50
C THR A 78 17.72 17.73 -13.58
N ASN A 79 17.08 18.04 -12.43
CA ASN A 79 15.83 18.79 -12.34
C ASN A 79 14.62 18.11 -13.01
N HIS A 80 14.74 16.82 -13.33
CA HIS A 80 13.60 16.00 -13.71
C HIS A 80 12.96 15.38 -12.48
N LEU A 81 11.64 15.57 -12.34
CA LEU A 81 10.85 14.86 -11.35
C LEU A 81 10.54 13.48 -11.90
N LEU A 82 11.13 12.45 -11.32
CA LEU A 82 10.71 11.09 -11.54
C LEU A 82 9.53 10.80 -10.62
N GLY A 83 8.43 10.35 -11.20
CA GLY A 83 7.18 10.10 -10.51
C GLY A 83 6.60 8.74 -10.89
N TYR A 84 6.37 7.88 -9.90
CA TYR A 84 5.67 6.61 -10.10
C TYR A 84 4.76 6.31 -8.91
N ASP A 85 3.61 5.69 -9.21
CA ASP A 85 2.62 5.30 -8.21
C ASP A 85 3.19 4.18 -7.35
N VAL A 86 3.16 4.36 -6.04
CA VAL A 86 3.55 3.32 -5.07
C VAL A 86 2.39 2.79 -4.25
N ILE A 87 1.29 3.54 -4.21
CA ILE A 87 0.05 3.11 -3.58
C ILE A 87 -1.07 3.44 -4.56
N ARG A 88 -1.91 2.46 -4.88
CA ARG A 88 -3.13 2.65 -5.68
C ARG A 88 -4.30 1.97 -4.99
N THR A 89 -5.49 2.53 -5.13
CA THR A 89 -6.71 1.99 -4.52
C THR A 89 -7.66 1.44 -5.58
N PHE A 90 -8.13 0.23 -5.35
CA PHE A 90 -9.18 -0.41 -6.13
C PHE A 90 -10.41 -0.65 -5.25
N PRO A 91 -11.58 -0.06 -5.59
CA PRO A 91 -12.79 -0.28 -4.82
C PRO A 91 -13.34 -1.69 -5.06
N LYS A 92 -13.92 -2.29 -4.02
CA LYS A 92 -14.72 -3.51 -4.12
C LYS A 92 -15.93 -3.47 -3.22
N ALA A 93 -16.93 -4.32 -3.52
CA ALA A 93 -18.07 -4.48 -2.64
C ALA A 93 -17.62 -5.06 -1.27
N LYS A 94 -18.33 -4.67 -0.20
CA LYS A 94 -18.08 -5.22 1.14
C LYS A 94 -18.38 -6.73 1.11
N GLY A 95 -17.41 -7.55 1.51
CA GLY A 95 -17.53 -9.00 1.49
C GLY A 95 -17.22 -9.67 0.14
N ALA A 96 -17.01 -8.90 -0.94
CA ALA A 96 -16.48 -9.47 -2.17
C ALA A 96 -15.03 -9.93 -1.96
N PRO A 97 -14.61 -11.02 -2.62
CA PRO A 97 -13.22 -11.47 -2.63
C PRO A 97 -12.31 -10.39 -3.22
N LEU A 98 -11.01 -10.39 -2.89
CA LEU A 98 -10.06 -9.38 -3.40
C LEU A 98 -9.99 -9.44 -4.93
N GLU A 99 -10.00 -10.66 -5.47
CA GLU A 99 -9.95 -11.02 -6.87
C GLU A 99 -11.06 -10.35 -7.70
N SER A 100 -12.13 -9.87 -7.06
CA SER A 100 -13.18 -9.12 -7.76
C SER A 100 -12.69 -7.81 -8.38
N VAL A 101 -11.53 -7.27 -7.95
CA VAL A 101 -10.94 -6.05 -8.54
C VAL A 101 -10.06 -6.33 -9.76
N LEU A 102 -9.90 -7.60 -10.16
CA LEU A 102 -9.05 -7.97 -11.28
C LEU A 102 -9.38 -7.20 -12.58
N PRO A 103 -10.66 -6.99 -12.98
CA PRO A 103 -10.97 -6.20 -14.17
C PRO A 103 -10.43 -4.77 -14.12
N GLU A 104 -10.58 -4.08 -12.98
CA GLU A 104 -10.07 -2.73 -12.78
C GLU A 104 -8.53 -2.71 -12.74
N VAL A 105 -7.90 -3.72 -12.13
CA VAL A 105 -6.43 -3.86 -12.10
C VAL A 105 -5.88 -4.03 -13.52
N LEU A 106 -6.49 -4.90 -14.34
CA LEU A 106 -6.06 -5.11 -15.73
C LEU A 106 -6.30 -3.86 -16.60
N ALA A 107 -7.39 -3.13 -16.38
CA ALA A 107 -7.59 -1.84 -17.05
C ALA A 107 -6.52 -0.82 -16.65
N ALA A 108 -6.10 -0.81 -15.38
CA ALA A 108 -5.18 0.17 -14.83
C ALA A 108 -3.70 -0.14 -15.09
N THR A 109 -3.35 -1.38 -15.41
CA THR A 109 -1.99 -1.78 -15.83
C THR A 109 -1.75 -1.59 -17.33
N GLY A 110 -2.81 -1.30 -18.11
CA GLY A 110 -2.72 -1.03 -19.54
C GLY A 110 -2.60 -2.29 -20.38
N LYS A 111 -1.56 -2.39 -21.20
CA LYS A 111 -1.38 -3.54 -22.12
C LYS A 111 -0.90 -4.76 -21.33
N HIS A 112 -1.78 -5.73 -21.14
CA HIS A 112 -1.44 -7.08 -20.70
C HIS A 112 -1.52 -8.03 -21.91
N GLN A 113 -0.56 -8.94 -22.03
CA GLN A 113 -0.53 -9.91 -23.14
C GLN A 113 -0.99 -11.31 -22.72
N ALA A 114 -1.07 -11.55 -21.41
CA ALA A 114 -1.33 -12.86 -20.83
C ALA A 114 -2.75 -13.01 -20.27
N SER A 115 -3.13 -14.26 -20.05
CA SER A 115 -4.20 -14.62 -19.11
C SER A 115 -3.70 -14.37 -17.70
N CYS A 116 -4.29 -13.41 -17.00
CA CYS A 116 -3.76 -12.89 -15.74
C CYS A 116 -4.72 -13.13 -14.58
N ALA A 117 -4.16 -13.40 -13.40
CA ALA A 117 -4.92 -13.58 -12.17
C ALA A 117 -4.25 -12.90 -10.97
N LEU A 118 -5.07 -12.57 -9.97
CA LEU A 118 -4.59 -12.20 -8.63
C LEU A 118 -4.40 -13.50 -7.83
N VAL A 119 -3.15 -13.93 -7.68
CA VAL A 119 -2.79 -15.18 -7.03
C VAL A 119 -2.40 -14.91 -5.58
N LYS A 120 -3.01 -15.65 -4.66
CA LYS A 120 -2.71 -15.53 -3.22
C LYS A 120 -1.37 -16.18 -2.91
N THR A 121 -0.52 -15.50 -2.14
CA THR A 121 0.78 -16.01 -1.71
C THR A 121 1.16 -15.51 -0.32
N ALA A 122 2.09 -16.19 0.35
CA ALA A 122 2.69 -15.75 1.59
C ALA A 122 3.93 -14.87 1.29
N TYR A 123 4.03 -13.72 1.96
CA TYR A 123 5.00 -12.70 1.64
C TYR A 123 5.67 -12.13 2.89
N GLY A 124 6.77 -12.73 3.34
CA GLY A 124 7.54 -12.29 4.50
C GLY A 124 6.68 -11.89 5.71
N ASP A 125 7.02 -10.76 6.33
CA ASP A 125 6.28 -10.20 7.47
C ASP A 125 4.92 -9.59 7.09
N TRP A 126 4.61 -9.50 5.79
CA TRP A 126 3.31 -9.06 5.32
C TRP A 126 2.24 -10.15 5.39
N GLY A 127 2.63 -11.41 5.63
CA GLY A 127 1.70 -12.53 5.67
C GLY A 127 1.07 -12.78 4.31
N GLU A 128 -0.23 -13.05 4.27
CA GLU A 128 -0.92 -13.30 3.00
C GLU A 128 -1.14 -12.02 2.19
N VAL A 129 -0.73 -12.07 0.93
CA VAL A 129 -0.92 -11.03 -0.08
C VAL A 129 -1.40 -11.64 -1.39
N TYR A 130 -1.75 -10.79 -2.35
CA TYR A 130 -2.05 -11.20 -3.71
C TYR A 130 -1.06 -10.59 -4.69
N VAL A 131 -0.66 -11.35 -5.69
CA VAL A 131 0.24 -10.90 -6.76
C VAL A 131 -0.45 -11.04 -8.10
N LEU A 132 -0.25 -10.09 -9.01
CA LEU A 132 -0.76 -10.18 -10.38
C LEU A 132 0.23 -10.99 -11.22
N GLU A 133 -0.18 -12.16 -11.67
CA GLU A 133 0.67 -13.11 -12.40
C GLU A 133 -0.04 -13.68 -13.63
N PRO A 134 0.73 -14.09 -14.66
CA PRO A 134 0.20 -14.92 -15.74
C PRO A 134 -0.30 -16.26 -15.20
N THR A 135 -1.16 -16.94 -15.95
CA THR A 135 -1.66 -18.28 -15.64
C THR A 135 -1.19 -19.32 -16.65
N ASP A 136 -1.45 -20.60 -16.34
CA ASP A 136 -1.30 -21.72 -17.26
C ASP A 136 0.08 -21.83 -17.92
N ALA A 137 0.12 -22.09 -19.23
CA ALA A 137 1.35 -22.25 -19.99
C ALA A 137 2.21 -20.98 -20.02
N GLU A 138 1.59 -19.79 -19.96
CA GLU A 138 2.29 -18.52 -19.90
C GLU A 138 3.01 -18.34 -18.57
N LYS A 139 2.40 -18.78 -17.45
CA LYS A 139 3.09 -18.83 -16.16
C LYS A 139 4.32 -19.72 -16.20
N ALA A 140 4.19 -20.92 -16.73
CA ALA A 140 5.32 -21.84 -16.82
C ALA A 140 6.48 -21.26 -17.65
N ALA A 141 6.17 -20.57 -18.76
CA ALA A 141 7.17 -19.90 -19.57
C ALA A 141 7.82 -18.71 -18.86
N TYR A 142 7.02 -17.86 -18.20
CA TYR A 142 7.48 -16.72 -17.42
C TYR A 142 8.39 -17.17 -16.27
N ASP A 143 7.97 -18.15 -15.48
CA ASP A 143 8.73 -18.70 -14.35
C ASP A 143 10.06 -19.33 -14.82
N ALA A 144 10.06 -20.06 -15.94
CA ALA A 144 11.27 -20.64 -16.52
C ALA A 144 12.27 -19.58 -17.00
N ALA A 145 11.80 -18.49 -17.60
CA ALA A 145 12.65 -17.39 -18.04
C ALA A 145 13.17 -16.58 -16.84
N ASN A 146 12.33 -16.31 -15.83
CA ASN A 146 12.70 -15.66 -14.58
C ASN A 146 13.79 -16.40 -13.79
N ALA A 147 13.83 -17.72 -13.88
CA ALA A 147 14.86 -18.54 -13.24
C ALA A 147 16.26 -18.31 -13.83
N ILE A 148 16.35 -17.75 -15.05
CA ILE A 148 17.62 -17.40 -15.71
C ILE A 148 17.98 -15.95 -15.40
N GLU A 149 17.05 -15.03 -15.65
CA GLU A 149 17.19 -13.60 -15.38
C GLU A 149 15.82 -12.96 -15.14
N PRO A 150 15.72 -11.91 -14.31
CA PRO A 150 14.44 -11.25 -14.05
C PRO A 150 13.75 -10.72 -15.31
N GLN A 151 12.53 -11.16 -15.54
CA GLN A 151 11.70 -10.83 -16.70
C GLN A 151 10.63 -9.80 -16.34
N ALA A 152 10.28 -8.98 -17.33
CA ALA A 152 9.11 -8.14 -17.24
C ALA A 152 7.85 -9.01 -17.10
N ASN A 153 6.95 -8.64 -16.20
CA ASN A 153 5.72 -9.39 -15.98
C ASN A 153 4.77 -9.21 -17.17
N PRO A 154 4.30 -10.31 -17.79
CA PRO A 154 3.41 -10.24 -18.96
C PRO A 154 2.01 -9.70 -18.65
N CYS A 155 1.65 -9.60 -17.36
CA CYS A 155 0.43 -8.96 -16.89
C CYS A 155 0.54 -7.43 -16.72
N GLY A 156 1.68 -6.84 -17.08
CA GLY A 156 1.90 -5.40 -17.09
C GLY A 156 2.49 -4.84 -15.80
N ASP A 157 2.57 -3.50 -15.75
CA ASP A 157 3.30 -2.72 -14.74
C ASP A 157 2.86 -2.93 -13.28
N LEU A 158 1.63 -3.41 -13.02
CA LEU A 158 1.16 -3.72 -11.67
C LEU A 158 1.46 -5.16 -11.21
N GLY A 159 2.04 -5.99 -12.09
CA GLY A 159 2.58 -7.29 -11.74
C GLY A 159 3.93 -7.18 -11.02
N ILE A 160 4.39 -8.26 -10.37
CA ILE A 160 5.71 -8.25 -9.71
C ILE A 160 6.78 -7.88 -10.74
N GLY A 161 7.62 -6.91 -10.39
CA GLY A 161 8.65 -6.39 -11.29
C GLY A 161 9.87 -7.30 -11.35
N PRO A 162 10.77 -7.06 -12.31
CA PRO A 162 12.11 -7.67 -12.32
C PRO A 162 12.91 -7.32 -11.05
N ALA A 163 12.57 -6.18 -10.44
CA ALA A 163 13.09 -5.75 -9.16
C ALA A 163 11.95 -5.16 -8.34
N GLY A 164 11.99 -5.42 -7.04
CA GLY A 164 11.10 -4.85 -6.05
C GLY A 164 9.77 -5.56 -5.87
N ASP A 165 9.18 -5.32 -4.70
CA ASP A 165 8.02 -6.08 -4.23
C ASP A 165 6.72 -5.36 -4.57
N ARG A 166 5.85 -6.05 -5.29
CA ARG A 166 4.54 -5.51 -5.69
C ARG A 166 3.45 -6.49 -5.35
N PHE A 167 2.45 -6.03 -4.61
CA PHE A 167 1.37 -6.89 -4.16
C PHE A 167 0.10 -6.10 -3.83
N PHE A 168 -0.99 -6.83 -3.70
CA PHE A 168 -2.32 -6.34 -3.38
C PHE A 168 -2.76 -6.88 -2.02
N LYS A 169 -3.38 -6.02 -1.20
CA LYS A 169 -4.03 -6.43 0.05
C LYS A 169 -5.34 -5.69 0.25
N VAL A 170 -6.29 -6.33 0.92
CA VAL A 170 -7.46 -5.62 1.46
C VAL A 170 -6.97 -4.66 2.53
N MET A 171 -7.45 -3.41 2.48
CA MET A 171 -7.10 -2.40 3.46
C MET A 171 -7.63 -2.79 4.84
N ALA A 172 -6.80 -2.69 5.88
CA ALA A 172 -7.15 -3.18 7.21
C ALA A 172 -8.27 -2.37 7.89
N ASP A 173 -8.36 -1.08 7.62
CA ASP A 173 -9.36 -0.16 8.20
C ASP A 173 -10.55 0.12 7.27
N ASP A 174 -10.50 -0.29 5.99
CA ASP A 174 -11.62 -0.22 5.05
C ASP A 174 -11.66 -1.45 4.12
N LEU A 175 -12.48 -2.44 4.49
CA LEU A 175 -12.64 -3.70 3.75
C LEU A 175 -13.27 -3.55 2.35
N LYS A 176 -13.68 -2.33 1.96
CA LYS A 176 -14.15 -2.01 0.60
C LYS A 176 -13.01 -1.56 -0.31
N LYS A 177 -11.78 -1.48 0.18
CA LYS A 177 -10.60 -1.06 -0.59
C LYS A 177 -9.59 -2.19 -0.68
N VAL A 178 -9.10 -2.42 -1.89
CA VAL A 178 -7.88 -3.19 -2.16
C VAL A 178 -6.79 -2.20 -2.47
N ILE A 179 -5.66 -2.33 -1.79
CA ILE A 179 -4.49 -1.48 -1.97
C ILE A 179 -3.45 -2.27 -2.73
N TYR A 180 -3.02 -1.71 -3.86
CA TYR A 180 -1.76 -2.08 -4.50
C TYR A 180 -0.63 -1.34 -3.81
N TYR A 181 0.43 -2.07 -3.48
CA TYR A 181 1.68 -1.53 -2.98
C TYR A 181 2.77 -1.84 -4.00
N ASP A 182 3.50 -0.81 -4.43
CA ASP A 182 4.83 -0.95 -5.01
C ASP A 182 5.83 -0.56 -3.93
N MET A 183 6.50 -1.57 -3.39
CA MET A 183 7.54 -1.37 -2.41
C MET A 183 8.91 -1.21 -3.07
N GLY A 184 9.05 -1.18 -4.40
CA GLY A 184 10.35 -1.04 -5.06
C GLY A 184 11.43 -1.99 -4.53
N SER A 185 12.70 -1.71 -4.85
CA SER A 185 13.87 -2.49 -4.40
C SER A 185 14.69 -1.83 -3.30
N GLU A 186 14.32 -0.62 -2.91
CA GLU A 186 15.05 0.27 -2.00
C GLU A 186 14.28 0.45 -0.68
N ILE A 187 14.85 1.18 0.28
CA ILE A 187 14.13 1.44 1.54
C ILE A 187 12.94 2.38 1.29
N GLN A 188 11.83 2.06 1.96
CA GLN A 188 10.53 2.66 1.75
C GLN A 188 10.41 4.05 2.35
N ILE A 189 9.98 5.00 1.52
CA ILE A 189 9.73 6.37 1.98
C ILE A 189 8.46 6.53 2.79
N PHE A 190 7.70 5.46 2.99
CA PHE A 190 6.46 5.43 3.73
C PHE A 190 6.38 4.19 4.60
N ASP A 191 5.57 4.27 5.66
CA ASP A 191 5.24 3.12 6.51
C ASP A 191 3.81 2.65 6.16
N PRO A 192 3.66 1.52 5.45
CA PRO A 192 2.35 0.98 5.09
C PRO A 192 1.45 0.67 6.29
N GLY A 193 2.02 0.36 7.45
CA GLY A 193 1.26 0.14 8.70
C GLY A 193 0.55 1.40 9.20
N THR A 194 0.93 2.56 8.67
CA THR A 194 0.33 3.86 8.97
C THR A 194 -0.71 4.32 7.95
N LEU A 195 -0.91 3.56 6.85
CA LEU A 195 -1.91 3.89 5.84
C LEU A 195 -3.32 3.87 6.45
N ARG A 196 -4.11 4.92 6.21
CA ARG A 196 -5.47 5.06 6.72
C ARG A 196 -6.44 5.56 5.66
N SER A 197 -7.66 5.04 5.69
CA SER A 197 -8.79 5.61 4.96
C SER A 197 -9.16 6.96 5.57
N LYS A 198 -9.57 7.91 4.72
CA LYS A 198 -10.30 9.11 5.15
C LYS A 198 -11.81 8.90 4.99
#